data_AF-A0A849WYK3-F1
#
_entry.id   AF-A0A849WYK3-F1
#
_cell.length_a   1.000
_cell.length_b   1.000
_cell.length_c   1.000
_cell.angle_alpha   90.00
_cell.angle_beta   90.00
_cell.angle_gamma   90.00
#
_symmetry.space_group_name_H-M   'P 1'
#
loop_
_entity.id
_entity.type
_entity.pdbx_description
1 polymer ?
#
loop_
_entity_poly.entity_id
_entity_poly.type
_entity_poly.pdbx_seq_one_letter_code
_entity_poly.pdbx_strand_id
1 'polypeptide(L)'
;MKKVFWGLMLLASPAMALTVTDARVVGGNLEVDVRYGGGCKEHSFYLEMRGCAESYPVQCNLLVKDHTTDDHCEALLGKTVVFNLAKHKLDDPYYNGASLRIGGVGQQNTVNVRLPRR
;
A
#
# COMPACT_ATOMS: atom_id res chain seq x y z
N MET A 1 -20.54 -18.68 42.42
CA MET A 1 -19.97 -17.32 42.23
C MET A 1 -19.33 -17.25 40.85
N LYS A 2 -20.00 -16.63 39.86
CA LYS A 2 -19.51 -16.52 38.47
C LYS A 2 -18.65 -15.26 38.35
N LYS A 3 -17.33 -15.42 38.16
CA LYS A 3 -16.42 -14.31 37.87
C LYS A 3 -16.57 -13.95 36.39
N VAL A 4 -17.10 -12.76 36.11
CA VAL A 4 -17.18 -12.20 34.76
C VAL A 4 -15.82 -11.57 34.46
N PHE A 5 -15.13 -12.11 33.47
CA PHE A 5 -13.90 -11.52 32.93
C PHE A 5 -14.31 -10.39 31.97
N TRP A 6 -14.12 -9.15 32.40
CA TRP A 6 -14.14 -8.00 31.50
C TRP A 6 -12.82 -8.00 30.72
N GLY A 7 -12.80 -8.68 29.58
CA GLY A 7 -11.73 -8.53 28.61
C GLY A 7 -11.80 -7.13 28.02
N LEU A 8 -10.86 -6.26 28.40
CA LEU A 8 -10.63 -4.98 27.77
C LEU A 8 -10.18 -5.28 26.32
N MET A 9 -11.14 -5.25 25.40
CA MET A 9 -10.88 -5.39 23.97
C MET A 9 -10.18 -4.09 23.53
N LEU A 10 -8.86 -4.13 23.42
CA LEU A 10 -8.06 -3.09 22.78
C LEU A 10 -8.49 -3.01 21.31
N LEU A 11 -9.42 -2.13 21.01
CA LEU A 11 -9.74 -1.73 19.64
C LEU A 11 -8.52 -0.97 19.12
N ALA A 12 -7.68 -1.63 18.32
CA ALA A 12 -6.64 -0.96 17.56
C ALA A 12 -7.30 0.15 16.74
N SER A 13 -6.97 1.41 17.03
CA SER A 13 -7.58 2.54 16.35
C SER A 13 -7.23 2.48 14.86
N PRO A 14 -8.23 2.51 13.94
CA PRO A 14 -8.00 2.45 12.50
C PRO A 14 -7.32 3.70 11.95
N ALA A 15 -7.08 4.73 12.78
CA ALA A 15 -6.53 6.02 12.38
C ALA A 15 -5.12 5.94 11.74
N MET A 16 -4.36 4.87 11.96
CA MET A 16 -3.04 4.67 11.32
C MET A 16 -3.06 3.75 10.09
N ALA A 17 -4.24 3.29 9.66
CA ALA A 17 -4.33 2.30 8.60
C ALA A 17 -4.35 2.98 7.22
N LEU A 18 -3.35 2.68 6.39
CA LEU A 18 -3.31 3.11 5.00
C LEU A 18 -4.09 2.12 4.14
N THR A 19 -5.03 2.62 3.35
CA THR A 19 -5.84 1.83 2.44
C THR A 19 -5.47 2.16 1.01
N VAL A 20 -5.17 1.16 0.19
CA VAL A 20 -5.00 1.33 -1.26
C VAL A 20 -6.35 1.11 -1.94
N THR A 21 -6.88 2.11 -2.64
CA THR A 21 -8.20 2.02 -3.29
C THR A 21 -8.14 1.69 -4.76
N ASP A 22 -7.09 2.11 -5.47
CA ASP A 22 -6.88 1.80 -6.88
C ASP A 22 -5.38 1.88 -7.23
N ALA A 23 -4.98 1.29 -8.35
CA ALA A 23 -3.63 1.43 -8.89
C ALA A 23 -3.59 1.24 -10.41
N ARG A 24 -2.74 2.02 -11.07
CA ARG A 24 -2.61 2.04 -12.54
C ARG A 24 -1.17 2.33 -12.96
N VAL A 25 -0.78 1.87 -14.15
CA VAL A 25 0.53 2.21 -14.73
C VAL A 25 0.33 3.27 -15.81
N VAL A 26 0.99 4.41 -15.66
CA VAL A 26 0.92 5.55 -16.59
C VAL A 26 2.34 6.05 -16.83
N GLY A 27 2.77 6.07 -18.10
CA GLY A 27 4.03 6.72 -18.49
C GLY A 27 5.28 6.23 -17.75
N GLY A 28 5.37 4.94 -17.40
CA GLY A 28 6.50 4.38 -16.65
C GLY A 28 6.44 4.62 -15.13
N ASN A 29 5.33 5.15 -14.63
CA ASN A 29 5.04 5.29 -13.21
C ASN A 29 3.91 4.35 -12.81
N LEU A 30 3.97 3.87 -11.58
CA LEU A 30 2.88 3.25 -10.86
C LEU A 30 2.18 4.33 -10.03
N GLU A 31 0.97 4.68 -10.43
CA GLU A 31 0.10 5.59 -9.70
C GLU A 31 -0.82 4.76 -8.80
N VAL A 32 -0.85 5.08 -7.51
CA VAL A 32 -1.62 4.37 -6.49
C VAL A 32 -2.51 5.35 -5.75
N ASP A 33 -3.81 5.12 -5.78
CA ASP A 33 -4.78 5.92 -5.03
C ASP A 33 -4.87 5.36 -3.61
N VAL A 34 -4.61 6.21 -2.62
CA VAL A 34 -4.56 5.85 -1.20
C VAL A 34 -5.52 6.69 -0.38
N ARG A 35 -6.05 6.08 0.68
CA ARG A 35 -6.77 6.76 1.77
C ARG A 35 -6.07 6.49 3.09
N TYR A 36 -5.93 7.51 3.91
CA TYR A 36 -5.18 7.47 5.17
C TYR A 36 -5.72 8.50 6.17
N GLY A 37 -5.48 8.25 7.46
CA GLY A 37 -5.79 9.20 8.55
C GLY A 37 -4.65 10.20 8.77
N GLY A 38 -4.95 11.38 9.31
CA GLY A 38 -3.96 12.43 9.60
C GLY A 38 -4.43 13.80 9.17
N GLY A 39 -3.51 14.59 8.60
CA GLY A 39 -3.82 15.82 7.86
C GLY A 39 -3.28 17.11 8.47
N CYS A 40 -2.54 17.01 9.57
CA CYS A 40 -1.83 18.15 10.15
C CYS A 40 -0.36 18.20 9.73
N LYS A 41 0.18 17.10 9.21
CA LYS A 41 1.53 17.03 8.66
C LYS A 41 1.51 16.68 7.18
N GLU A 42 2.65 16.88 6.54
CA GLU A 42 2.88 16.33 5.21
C GLU A 42 3.13 14.82 5.31
N HIS A 43 2.45 14.04 4.48
CA HIS A 43 2.58 12.59 4.44
C HIS A 43 3.49 12.12 3.30
N SER A 44 4.51 11.33 3.67
CA SER A 44 5.43 10.69 2.72
C SER A 44 5.18 9.19 2.65
N PHE A 45 5.22 8.65 1.43
CA PHE A 45 4.84 7.27 1.17
C PHE A 45 5.94 6.52 0.43
N TYR A 46 6.11 5.25 0.79
CA TYR A 46 7.12 4.37 0.21
C TYR A 46 6.49 3.07 -0.28
N LEU A 47 7.02 2.56 -1.38
CA LEU A 47 6.63 1.28 -1.96
C LEU A 47 7.68 0.23 -1.59
N GLU A 48 7.26 -0.79 -0.84
CA GLU A 48 8.09 -1.93 -0.45
C GLU A 48 7.67 -3.19 -1.21
N MET A 49 8.63 -3.88 -1.82
CA MET A 49 8.41 -5.19 -2.42
C MET A 49 8.58 -6.27 -1.35
N ARG A 50 7.52 -7.02 -1.07
CA ARG A 50 7.50 -8.08 -0.04
C ARG A 50 7.96 -9.43 -0.57
N GLY A 51 7.92 -9.61 -1.88
CA GLY A 51 8.41 -10.81 -2.55
C GLY A 51 7.72 -11.00 -3.90
N CYS A 52 8.34 -11.84 -4.73
CA CYS A 52 7.80 -12.25 -6.01
C CYS A 52 7.83 -13.77 -6.14
N ALA A 53 6.81 -14.34 -6.78
CA ALA A 53 6.78 -15.75 -7.11
C ALA A 53 7.67 -16.03 -8.33
N GLU A 54 8.43 -17.12 -8.28
CA GLU A 54 9.20 -17.66 -9.40
C GLU A 54 8.24 -18.23 -10.46
N SER A 55 7.69 -17.34 -11.29
CA SER A 55 6.65 -17.66 -12.28
C SER A 55 6.81 -16.78 -13.52
N TYR A 56 6.16 -17.18 -14.62
CA TYR A 56 6.13 -16.41 -15.86
C TYR A 56 4.69 -16.21 -16.34
N PRO A 57 4.15 -14.97 -16.37
CA PRO A 57 4.78 -13.72 -15.90
C PRO A 57 4.96 -13.71 -14.38
N VAL A 58 5.91 -12.92 -13.90
CA VAL A 58 6.21 -12.76 -12.48
C VAL A 58 4.99 -12.21 -11.73
N GLN A 59 4.78 -12.66 -10.50
CA GLN A 59 3.73 -12.15 -9.61
C GLN A 59 4.37 -11.61 -8.35
N CYS A 60 4.20 -10.33 -8.05
CA CYS A 60 4.83 -9.67 -6.91
C CYS A 60 3.80 -9.13 -5.92
N ASN A 61 4.13 -9.21 -4.63
CA ASN A 61 3.39 -8.56 -3.56
C ASN A 61 4.13 -7.29 -3.14
N LEU A 62 3.42 -6.15 -3.16
CA LEU A 62 3.94 -4.85 -2.80
C LEU A 62 3.09 -4.23 -1.70
N LEU A 63 3.71 -3.38 -0.90
CA LEU A 63 3.10 -2.71 0.23
C LEU A 63 3.41 -1.21 0.18
N VAL A 64 2.36 -0.38 0.21
CA VAL A 64 2.49 1.06 0.39
C VAL A 64 2.51 1.36 1.89
N LYS A 65 3.54 2.06 2.32
CA LYS A 65 3.74 2.49 3.71
C LYS A 65 3.63 3.99 3.81
N ASP A 66 2.90 4.45 4.82
CA ASP A 66 3.04 5.81 5.33
C ASP A 66 4.28 5.86 6.25
N HIS A 67 5.14 6.84 6.06
CA HIS A 67 6.34 7.04 6.88
C HIS A 67 6.22 8.24 7.82
N THR A 68 5.09 8.95 7.79
CA THR A 68 4.86 10.07 8.69
C THR A 68 4.52 9.56 10.09
N THR A 69 5.17 10.14 11.10
CA THR A 69 4.95 9.82 12.50
C THR A 69 4.27 10.98 13.23
N ASP A 70 3.55 10.64 14.30
CA ASP A 70 2.97 11.58 15.26
C ASP A 70 2.04 12.63 14.63
N ASP A 71 1.28 12.25 13.59
CA ASP A 71 0.13 13.05 13.13
C ASP A 71 -1.11 12.61 13.89
N HIS A 72 -1.53 13.42 14.85
CA HIS A 72 -2.66 13.15 15.73
C HIS A 72 -4.00 13.61 15.14
N CYS A 73 -4.00 14.14 13.93
CA CYS A 73 -5.23 14.59 13.31
C CYS A 73 -6.02 13.41 12.75
N GLU A 74 -7.35 13.51 12.83
CA GLU A 74 -8.26 12.39 12.54
C GLU A 74 -8.99 12.58 11.20
N ALA A 75 -8.49 13.46 10.32
CA ALA A 75 -9.10 13.61 9.00
C ALA A 75 -8.81 12.39 8.13
N LEU A 76 -9.82 11.95 7.36
CA LEU A 76 -9.66 10.89 6.38
C LEU A 76 -9.36 11.50 5.01
N LEU A 77 -8.11 11.45 4.60
CA LEU A 77 -7.62 12.05 3.35
C LEU A 77 -7.55 11.02 2.22
N GLY A 78 -7.51 11.52 0.99
CA GLY A 78 -7.29 10.75 -0.22
C GLY A 78 -6.30 11.45 -1.14
N LYS A 79 -5.37 10.69 -1.74
CA LYS A 79 -4.41 11.21 -2.72
C LYS A 79 -3.94 10.12 -3.69
N THR A 80 -3.44 10.54 -4.84
CA THR A 80 -2.66 9.68 -5.73
C THR A 80 -1.18 9.84 -5.38
N VAL A 81 -0.51 8.72 -5.07
CA VAL A 81 0.95 8.66 -4.91
C VAL A 81 1.57 8.00 -6.12
N VAL A 82 2.71 8.55 -6.57
CA VAL A 82 3.35 8.17 -7.82
C VAL A 82 4.71 7.55 -7.51
N PHE A 83 4.91 6.31 -7.95
CA PHE A 83 6.17 5.59 -7.83
C PHE A 83 6.78 5.35 -9.21
N ASN A 84 7.99 5.83 -9.43
CA ASN A 84 8.69 5.60 -10.69
C ASN A 84 9.14 4.12 -10.79
N LEU A 85 8.74 3.42 -11.86
CA LEU A 85 9.04 1.99 -11.98
C LEU A 85 10.55 1.71 -12.07
N ALA A 86 11.31 2.57 -12.75
CA ALA A 86 12.76 2.42 -12.89
C ALA A 86 13.51 2.54 -11.55
N LYS A 87 13.10 3.51 -10.71
CA LYS A 87 13.64 3.66 -9.35
C LYS A 87 13.43 2.40 -8.49
N HIS A 88 12.36 1.66 -8.75
CA HIS A 88 12.03 0.40 -8.07
C HIS A 88 12.46 -0.85 -8.84
N LYS A 89 13.19 -0.71 -9.96
CA LYS A 89 13.64 -1.80 -10.85
C LYS A 89 12.51 -2.67 -11.41
N LEU A 90 11.29 -2.12 -11.47
CA LEU A 90 10.11 -2.78 -12.01
C LEU A 90 9.95 -2.57 -13.52
N ASP A 91 10.87 -1.83 -14.14
CA ASP A 91 10.99 -1.69 -15.59
C ASP A 91 11.96 -2.69 -16.22
N ASP A 92 12.64 -3.50 -15.40
CA ASP A 92 13.51 -4.59 -15.86
C ASP A 92 12.71 -5.60 -16.71
N PRO A 93 13.27 -6.10 -17.82
CA PRO A 93 12.61 -7.11 -18.67
C PRO A 93 12.10 -8.35 -17.93
N TYR A 94 12.71 -8.71 -16.79
CA TYR A 94 12.24 -9.78 -15.91
C TYR A 94 10.77 -9.59 -15.48
N TYR A 95 10.35 -8.33 -15.25
CA TYR A 95 8.99 -7.99 -14.81
C TYR A 95 8.02 -7.70 -15.97
N ASN A 96 8.39 -8.01 -17.21
CA ASN A 96 7.56 -7.77 -18.38
C ASN A 96 6.19 -8.48 -18.24
N GLY A 97 5.10 -7.71 -18.26
CA GLY A 97 3.76 -8.27 -18.07
C GLY A 97 3.46 -8.82 -16.67
N ALA A 98 4.28 -8.52 -15.65
CA ALA A 98 4.11 -8.97 -14.28
C ALA A 98 2.80 -8.48 -13.65
N SER A 99 2.27 -9.26 -12.70
CA SER A 99 1.13 -8.87 -11.87
C SER A 99 1.65 -8.34 -10.54
N LEU A 100 1.26 -7.12 -10.19
CA LEU A 100 1.60 -6.48 -8.93
C LEU A 100 0.35 -6.45 -8.05
N ARG A 101 0.39 -7.18 -6.93
CA ARG A 101 -0.63 -7.11 -5.88
C ARG A 101 -0.19 -6.09 -4.83
N ILE A 102 -0.92 -4.98 -4.72
CA ILE A 102 -0.54 -3.82 -3.93
C ILE A 102 -1.52 -3.65 -2.78
N GLY A 103 -1.02 -3.63 -1.55
CA GLY A 103 -1.81 -3.31 -0.35
C GLY A 103 -1.26 -2.13 0.43
N GLY A 104 -2.00 -1.69 1.44
CA GLY A 104 -1.53 -0.69 2.42
C GLY A 104 -1.21 -1.32 3.77
N VAL A 105 -0.31 -0.71 4.54
CA VAL A 105 0.00 -1.17 5.90
C VAL A 105 -1.21 -1.04 6.81
N GLY A 106 -1.48 -2.09 7.59
CA GLY A 106 -2.56 -2.11 8.57
C GLY A 106 -3.94 -2.46 7.97
N GLN A 107 -4.01 -2.78 6.69
CA GLN A 107 -5.24 -3.19 6.00
C GLN A 107 -5.07 -4.55 5.30
N GLN A 108 -6.17 -5.27 5.12
CA GLN A 108 -6.19 -6.54 4.39
C GLN A 108 -6.49 -6.36 2.90
N ASN A 109 -6.85 -5.15 2.47
CA ASN A 109 -7.25 -4.91 1.09
C ASN A 109 -6.05 -4.84 0.15
N THR A 110 -6.25 -5.31 -1.08
CA THR A 110 -5.23 -5.24 -2.13
C THR A 110 -5.87 -4.97 -3.48
N VAL A 111 -5.17 -4.20 -4.31
CA VAL A 111 -5.50 -4.00 -5.72
C VAL A 111 -4.47 -4.73 -6.58
N ASN A 112 -4.87 -5.16 -7.77
CA ASN A 112 -3.98 -5.79 -8.73
C ASN A 112 -3.78 -4.87 -9.92
N VAL A 113 -2.53 -4.61 -10.28
CA VAL A 113 -2.18 -3.90 -11.49
C VAL A 113 -1.22 -4.75 -12.30
N ARG A 114 -1.36 -4.70 -13.63
CA ARG A 114 -0.48 -5.43 -14.53
C ARG A 114 0.51 -4.47 -15.16
N LEU A 115 1.79 -4.81 -15.13
CA LEU A 115 2.81 -4.07 -15.86
C LEU A 115 2.60 -4.26 -17.38
N PRO A 116 2.89 -3.23 -18.19
CA PRO A 116 2.73 -3.32 -19.64
C PRO A 116 3.65 -4.40 -20.21
N ARG A 117 3.20 -5.03 -21.30
CA ARG A 117 4.06 -5.89 -22.11
C ARG A 117 4.84 -5.01 -23.08
N ARG A 118 6.17 -5.09 -23.05
CA ARG A 118 7.07 -4.46 -24.02
C ARG A 118 7.72 -5.51 -24.89
#